data_AF-A0A955Y723-F1
#
_entry.id   AF-A0A955Y723-F1
#
_cell.length_a   1.000
_cell.length_b   1.000
_cell.length_c   1.000
_cell.angle_alpha   90.00
_cell.angle_beta   90.00
_cell.angle_gamma   90.00
#
_symmetry.space_group_name_H-M   'P 1'
#
loop_
_entity.id
_entity.type
_entity.pdbx_description
1 polymer ?
#
loop_
_entity_poly.entity_id
_entity_poly.type
_entity_poly.pdbx_seq_one_letter_code
_entity_poly.pdbx_strand_id
1 'polypeptide(L)'
;MTHRELRVSMHLDASTEVGTLVERDGAVLFELDGAFLASGLSLSPYTIPLRPGLQRHRTKPGVPIPGVFGDSRPDGWGLRLLHRAFAAGGTPRARVTALDELA
;
A
#
# COMPACT_ATOMS: atom_id res chain seq x y z
N MET A 1 -0.46 19.32 4.60
CA MET A 1 -0.39 17.89 4.97
C MET A 1 -1.15 17.10 3.92
N THR A 2 -0.45 16.62 2.90
CA THR A 2 -1.01 15.75 1.85
C THR A 2 -0.99 14.33 2.38
N HIS A 3 -2.16 13.73 2.59
CA HIS A 3 -2.29 12.29 2.77
C HIS A 3 -2.55 11.69 1.39
N ARG A 4 -1.95 10.54 1.11
CA ARG A 4 -2.20 9.78 -0.12
C ARG A 4 -2.96 8.52 0.24
N GLU A 5 -3.94 8.19 -0.57
CA GLU A 5 -4.86 7.08 -0.35
C GLU A 5 -4.99 6.26 -1.64
N LEU A 6 -4.91 4.95 -1.49
CA LEU A 6 -5.13 3.98 -2.56
C LEU A 6 -6.24 3.03 -2.13
N ARG A 7 -7.26 2.87 -2.96
CA ARG A 7 -8.28 1.85 -2.76
C ARG A 7 -7.78 0.51 -3.25
N VAL A 8 -8.02 -0.53 -2.48
CA VAL A 8 -7.61 -1.90 -2.77
C VAL A 8 -8.86 -2.72 -3.08
N SER A 9 -8.89 -3.30 -4.27
CA SER A 9 -9.94 -4.23 -4.71
C SER A 9 -9.32 -5.54 -5.16
N MET A 10 -9.96 -6.65 -4.84
CA MET A 10 -9.56 -7.99 -5.28
C MET A 10 -10.47 -8.42 -6.44
N HIS A 11 -9.86 -8.78 -7.57
CA HIS A 11 -10.56 -9.22 -8.78
C HIS A 11 -10.28 -10.70 -9.00
N LEU A 12 -11.19 -11.55 -8.52
CA LEU A 12 -11.22 -12.99 -8.81
C LEU A 12 -12.37 -13.24 -9.79
N ASP A 13 -13.36 -14.04 -9.40
CA ASP A 13 -14.60 -14.23 -10.18
C ASP A 13 -15.49 -12.99 -10.17
N ALA A 14 -15.38 -12.18 -9.11
CA ALA A 14 -16.03 -10.88 -8.95
C ALA A 14 -15.02 -9.86 -8.41
N SER A 15 -15.34 -8.58 -8.60
CA SER A 15 -14.60 -7.48 -7.98
C SER A 15 -15.16 -7.21 -6.59
N THR A 16 -14.30 -7.37 -5.58
CA THR A 16 -14.65 -7.13 -4.18
C THR A 16 -13.75 -6.02 -3.64
N GLU A 17 -14.36 -5.00 -3.05
CA GLU A 17 -13.61 -3.97 -2.31
C GLU A 17 -13.00 -4.60 -1.06
N VAL A 18 -11.71 -4.36 -0.84
CA VAL A 18 -10.96 -4.99 0.26
C VAL A 18 -10.63 -4.00 1.36
N GLY A 19 -10.35 -2.76 1.00
CA GLY A 19 -9.98 -1.73 1.95
C GLY A 19 -9.24 -0.56 1.32
N THR A 20 -8.70 0.30 2.18
CA THR A 20 -7.96 1.50 1.78
C THR A 20 -6.59 1.53 2.44
N LEU A 21 -5.56 1.76 1.61
CA LEU A 21 -4.18 2.00 2.04
C LEU A 21 -3.95 3.51 2.10
N VAL A 22 -3.43 4.00 3.22
CA VAL A 22 -3.16 5.43 3.43
C VAL A 22 -1.73 5.62 3.88
N GLU A 23 -1.04 6.61 3.32
CA GLU A 23 0.22 7.10 3.87
C GLU A 23 0.02 8.44 4.58
N ARG A 24 0.43 8.49 5.85
CA ARG A 24 0.32 9.67 6.71
C ARG A 24 1.49 9.75 7.67
N ASP A 25 2.14 10.91 7.73
CA ASP A 25 3.25 11.20 8.66
C ASP A 25 4.39 10.15 8.62
N GLY A 26 4.67 9.63 7.41
CA GLY A 26 5.69 8.58 7.18
C GLY A 26 5.29 7.18 7.64
N ALA A 27 4.03 6.99 8.05
CA ALA A 27 3.45 5.69 8.38
C ALA A 27 2.46 5.25 7.30
N VAL A 28 2.49 3.97 6.99
CA VAL A 28 1.49 3.31 6.14
C VAL A 28 0.44 2.67 7.02
N LEU A 29 -0.81 2.97 6.71
CA LEU A 29 -2.00 2.57 7.43
C LEU A 29 -2.91 1.81 6.46
N PHE A 30 -3.61 0.80 6.96
CA PHE A 30 -4.56 0.05 6.17
C PHE A 30 -5.86 -0.15 6.95
N GLU A 31 -6.99 0.10 6.32
CA GLU A 31 -8.31 -0.16 6.86
C GLU A 31 -9.04 -1.12 5.95
N LEU A 32 -9.54 -2.21 6.52
CA LEU A 32 -10.35 -3.20 5.81
C LEU A 32 -11.74 -2.64 5.55
N ASP A 33 -12.27 -2.93 4.37
CA ASP A 33 -13.68 -2.70 4.08
C ASP A 33 -14.58 -3.54 5.00
N GLY A 34 -15.71 -2.99 5.41
CA GLY A 34 -16.63 -3.64 6.34
C GLY A 34 -17.27 -4.91 5.77
N ALA A 35 -17.61 -4.91 4.48
CA ALA A 35 -18.16 -6.08 3.81
C ALA A 35 -17.08 -7.15 3.61
N PHE A 36 -15.86 -6.75 3.27
CA PHE A 36 -14.73 -7.69 3.20
C PHE A 36 -14.42 -8.33 4.55
N LEU A 37 -14.39 -7.54 5.63
CA LEU A 37 -14.20 -8.04 6.99
C LEU A 37 -15.28 -9.05 7.38
N ALA A 38 -16.54 -8.77 7.04
CA ALA A 38 -17.68 -9.65 7.32
C ALA A 38 -17.61 -10.97 6.54
N SER A 39 -16.95 -11.00 5.37
CA SER A 39 -16.77 -12.23 4.59
C SER A 39 -15.85 -13.27 5.27
N GLY A 40 -15.02 -12.85 6.22
CA GLY A 40 -14.00 -13.71 6.86
C GLY A 40 -12.81 -14.06 5.96
N LEU A 41 -12.75 -13.56 4.73
CA LEU A 41 -11.61 -13.72 3.84
C LEU A 41 -10.42 -12.88 4.33
N SER A 42 -9.22 -13.44 4.30
CA SER A 42 -8.01 -12.75 4.76
C SER A 42 -7.01 -12.56 3.62
N LEU A 43 -6.54 -11.32 3.44
CA LEU A 43 -5.42 -11.00 2.53
C LEU A 43 -4.09 -11.53 3.07
N SER A 44 -3.76 -11.21 4.33
CA SER A 44 -2.47 -11.54 4.93
C SER A 44 -2.63 -11.60 6.45
N PRO A 45 -3.02 -12.76 7.02
CA PRO A 45 -3.44 -12.85 8.43
C PRO A 45 -2.39 -12.31 9.42
N TYR A 46 -1.11 -12.45 9.09
CA TYR A 46 0.01 -12.02 9.94
C TYR A 46 0.34 -10.53 9.85
N THR A 47 0.09 -9.91 8.68
CA THR A 47 0.49 -8.51 8.42
C THR A 47 -0.71 -7.56 8.47
N ILE A 48 -1.89 -8.07 8.09
CA ILE A 48 -3.18 -7.39 8.01
C ILE A 48 -4.22 -8.34 8.64
N PRO A 49 -4.29 -8.42 9.97
CA PRO A 49 -5.28 -9.26 10.64
C PRO A 49 -6.71 -8.78 10.36
N LEU A 50 -7.65 -9.71 10.33
CA LEU A 50 -9.08 -9.43 10.14
C LEU A 50 -9.71 -8.82 11.39
N ARG A 51 -9.56 -7.51 11.52
CA ARG A 51 -10.16 -6.70 12.57
C ARG A 51 -10.57 -5.33 12.04
N PRO A 52 -11.63 -4.73 12.58
CA PRO A 52 -12.08 -3.42 12.17
C PRO A 52 -11.08 -2.33 12.59
N GLY A 53 -11.19 -1.19 11.92
CA GLY A 53 -10.44 0.02 12.22
C GLY A 53 -9.05 0.09 11.57
N LEU A 54 -8.42 1.24 11.77
CA LEU A 54 -7.16 1.59 11.12
C LEU A 54 -5.99 0.78 11.69
N GLN A 55 -5.29 0.07 10.81
CA GLN A 55 -4.18 -0.79 11.18
C GLN A 55 -2.86 -0.19 10.69
N ARG A 56 -1.95 0.10 11.62
CA ARG A 56 -0.62 0.62 11.27
C ARG A 56 0.31 -0.52 10.86
N HIS A 57 0.91 -0.39 9.68
CA HIS A 57 1.99 -1.29 9.26
C HIS A 57 3.25 -1.06 10.08
N ARG A 58 3.91 -2.16 10.47
CA ARG A 58 5.20 -2.09 11.16
C ARG A 58 6.33 -1.98 10.13
N THR A 59 6.67 -0.75 9.78
CA THR A 59 7.74 -0.42 8.84
C THR A 59 9.08 -1.03 9.27
N LYS A 60 9.80 -1.64 8.33
CA LYS A 60 11.18 -2.12 8.50
C LYS A 60 12.06 -1.59 7.36
N PRO A 61 13.39 -1.50 7.53
CA PRO A 61 14.29 -1.19 6.41
C PRO A 61 14.01 -2.10 5.21
N GLY A 62 13.77 -1.51 4.04
CA GLY A 62 13.44 -2.23 2.80
C GLY A 62 11.98 -2.70 2.67
N VAL A 63 11.16 -2.60 3.72
CA VAL A 63 9.75 -3.04 3.72
C VAL A 63 8.85 -1.88 4.17
N PRO A 64 8.64 -0.86 3.31
CA PRO A 64 7.91 0.35 3.69
C PRO A 64 6.39 0.13 3.80
N ILE A 65 5.85 -0.88 3.12
CA ILE A 65 4.41 -1.21 3.05
C ILE A 65 4.18 -2.69 3.41
N PRO A 66 2.93 -3.12 3.71
CA PRO A 66 2.61 -4.54 3.89
C PRO A 66 3.07 -5.39 2.71
N GLY A 67 3.61 -6.59 2.98
CA GLY A 67 4.26 -7.43 1.97
C GLY A 67 3.38 -7.76 0.78
N VAL A 68 2.09 -8.05 1.01
CA VAL A 68 1.11 -8.33 -0.05
C VAL A 68 1.00 -7.21 -1.09
N PHE A 69 1.22 -5.95 -0.69
CA PHE A 69 1.28 -4.81 -1.61
C PHE A 69 2.71 -4.57 -2.11
N GLY A 70 3.71 -4.86 -1.26
CA GLY A 70 5.13 -4.82 -1.58
C GLY A 70 5.51 -5.67 -2.79
N ASP A 71 4.85 -6.81 -2.98
CA ASP A 71 5.10 -7.73 -4.10
C ASP A 71 4.74 -7.13 -5.47
N SER A 72 3.94 -6.06 -5.50
CA SER A 72 3.62 -5.32 -6.73
C SER A 72 4.57 -4.16 -7.00
N ARG A 73 5.50 -3.83 -6.07
CA ARG A 73 6.49 -2.79 -6.31
C ARG A 73 7.51 -3.27 -7.34
N PRO A 74 8.09 -2.37 -8.14
CA PRO A 74 9.18 -2.72 -9.03
C PRO A 74 10.37 -3.32 -8.26
N ASP A 75 11.17 -4.15 -8.94
CA ASP A 75 12.42 -4.65 -8.38
C ASP A 75 13.43 -3.52 -8.12
N GLY A 76 14.61 -3.86 -7.57
CA GLY A 76 15.64 -2.85 -7.26
C GLY A 76 16.08 -2.00 -8.45
N TRP A 77 16.08 -2.55 -9.67
CA TRP A 77 16.39 -1.80 -10.89
C TRP A 77 15.18 -0.99 -11.37
N GLY A 78 14.00 -1.58 -11.36
CA GLY A 78 12.73 -0.92 -11.68
C GLY A 78 12.47 0.29 -10.80
N LEU A 79 12.75 0.21 -9.50
CA LEU A 79 12.68 1.35 -8.59
C LEU A 79 13.66 2.45 -9.00
N ARG A 80 14.88 2.11 -9.42
CA ARG A 80 15.84 3.13 -9.88
C ARG A 80 15.34 3.86 -11.14
N LEU A 81 14.71 3.14 -12.08
CA LEU A 81 14.10 3.75 -13.26
C LEU A 81 12.91 4.64 -12.89
N LEU A 82 12.02 4.14 -12.04
CA LEU A 82 10.86 4.88 -11.57
C LEU A 82 11.27 6.20 -10.88
N HIS A 83 12.23 6.13 -9.96
CA HIS A 83 12.76 7.32 -9.28
C HIS A 83 13.42 8.31 -10.24
N ARG A 84 14.08 7.83 -11.31
CA ARG A 84 14.62 8.70 -12.36
C ARG A 84 13.50 9.37 -13.18
N ALA A 85 12.42 8.65 -13.45
CA ALA A 85 11.25 9.21 -14.15
C ALA A 85 10.57 10.31 -13.31
N PHE A 86 10.36 10.07 -12.01
CA PHE A 86 9.87 11.10 -11.08
C PHE A 86 10.79 12.32 -11.02
N ALA A 87 12.10 12.11 -10.92
CA ALA A 87 13.07 13.20 -10.90
C ALA A 87 13.05 14.02 -12.20
N ALA A 88 12.91 13.38 -13.36
CA ALA A 88 12.76 14.05 -14.65
C ALA A 88 11.46 14.87 -14.73
N GLY A 89 10.40 14.44 -14.04
CA GLY A 89 9.15 15.18 -13.86
C GLY A 89 9.18 16.25 -12.76
N GLY A 90 10.33 16.49 -12.12
CA GLY A 90 10.48 17.50 -11.07
C GLY A 90 10.14 17.04 -9.65
N THR A 91 9.83 15.76 -9.45
CA THR A 91 9.57 15.17 -8.13
C THR A 91 10.86 14.55 -7.59
N PRO A 92 11.52 15.15 -6.58
CA PRO A 92 12.73 14.58 -6.02
C PRO A 92 12.43 13.29 -5.26
N ARG A 93 13.37 12.34 -5.26
CA ARG A 93 13.27 11.05 -4.57
C ARG A 93 12.77 11.13 -3.13
N ALA A 94 13.16 12.15 -2.37
CA ALA A 94 12.74 12.34 -0.98
C ALA A 94 11.23 12.65 -0.81
N ARG A 95 10.53 12.98 -1.90
CA ARG A 95 9.08 13.23 -1.93
C ARG A 95 8.28 12.08 -2.55
N VAL A 96 8.95 11.06 -3.08
CA VAL A 96 8.30 9.85 -3.61
C VAL A 96 7.98 8.93 -2.43
N THR A 97 6.69 8.67 -2.25
CA THR A 97 6.16 7.82 -1.18
C THR A 97 6.12 6.35 -1.59
N ALA A 98 5.89 5.44 -0.64
CA ALA A 98 5.76 4.03 -0.97
C ALA A 98 4.47 3.75 -1.78
N LEU A 99 3.45 4.61 -1.63
CA LEU A 99 2.22 4.58 -2.43
C LEU A 99 2.45 5.12 -3.86
N ASP A 100 3.37 6.07 -4.06
CA ASP A 100 3.77 6.51 -5.41
C ASP A 100 4.52 5.43 -6.19
N GLU A 101 5.18 4.51 -5.48
CA GLU A 101 5.86 3.39 -6.13
C GLU A 101 4.91 2.27 -6.59
N LEU A 102 3.63 2.37 -6.22
CA LEU A 102 2.57 1.42 -6.61
C LEU A 102 1.69 1.93 -7.77
N ALA A 103 1.71 3.23 -8.10
CA ALA A 103 0.69 3.89 -8.93
C ALA A 103 1.24 4.80 -10.02
#